data_AF-K7F3Y1-F1
#
_entry.id   AF-K7F3Y1-F1
#
_cell.length_a   1.000
_cell.length_b   1.000
_cell.length_c   1.000
_cell.angle_alpha   90.00
_cell.angle_beta   90.00
_cell.angle_gamma   90.00
#
_symmetry.space_group_name_H-M   'P 1'
#
loop_
_entity.id
_entity.type
_entity.pdbx_description
1 polymer ?
#
loop_
_entity_poly.entity_id
_entity_poly.type
_entity_poly.pdbx_seq_one_letter_code
_entity_poly.pdbx_strand_id
1 'polypeptide(L)'
;MEIELQTLHSTKAALQGTLAEVEAGYGAKLAQLRGHVAGTEAELMQLRTEAQHQAEEHQQLLDVKTRLEMEIATYQRLLEDGDVRSDANSPVRQTPAGERRTAPASAAEAANSSTTSRRVTTVIEQLLEGRMVSSRTEEVEHPV
;
A
#
# COMPACT_ATOMS: atom_id res chain seq x y z
N MET A 1 -58.13 49.48 45.73
CA MET A 1 -57.27 50.45 45.01
C MET A 1 -55.78 50.19 45.24
N GLU A 2 -55.17 50.52 46.39
CA GLU A 2 -53.70 50.30 46.57
C GLU A 2 -53.27 48.83 46.54
N ILE A 3 -54.06 47.93 47.15
CA ILE A 3 -53.77 46.49 47.17
C ILE A 3 -53.77 45.90 45.76
N GLU A 4 -54.70 46.33 44.89
CA GLU A 4 -54.79 45.86 43.50
C GLU A 4 -53.64 46.38 42.63
N LEU A 5 -53.19 47.61 42.88
CA LEU A 5 -52.04 48.18 42.19
C LEU A 5 -50.76 47.41 42.59
N GLN A 6 -50.61 47.10 43.87
CA GLN A 6 -49.48 46.33 44.38
C GLN A 6 -49.47 44.89 43.85
N THR A 7 -50.63 44.23 43.74
CA THR A 7 -50.71 42.90 43.11
C THR A 7 -50.40 42.96 41.62
N LEU A 8 -50.87 43.98 40.88
CA LEU A 8 -50.48 44.20 39.48
C LEU A 8 -48.97 44.42 39.32
N HIS A 9 -48.34 45.16 40.22
CA HIS A 9 -46.89 45.37 40.19
C HIS A 9 -46.12 44.06 40.47
N SER A 10 -46.56 43.29 41.46
CA SER A 10 -45.96 41.99 41.79
C SER A 10 -46.09 40.98 40.66
N THR A 11 -47.26 40.90 40.01
CA THR A 11 -47.49 40.00 38.86
C THR A 11 -46.63 40.40 37.66
N LYS A 12 -46.52 41.70 37.36
CA LYS A 12 -45.60 42.20 36.33
C LYS A 12 -44.16 41.78 36.60
N ALA A 13 -43.68 41.98 37.84
CA ALA A 13 -42.32 41.61 38.21
C ALA A 13 -42.08 40.10 38.07
N ALA A 14 -43.04 39.27 38.48
CA ALA A 14 -42.96 37.81 38.30
C ALA A 14 -42.88 37.43 36.81
N LEU A 15 -43.73 38.01 35.96
CA LEU A 15 -43.70 37.76 34.52
C LEU A 15 -42.38 38.19 33.88
N GLN A 16 -41.85 39.36 34.25
CA GLN A 16 -40.54 39.82 33.78
C GLN A 16 -39.40 38.89 34.23
N GLY A 17 -39.46 38.37 35.46
CA GLY A 17 -38.53 37.36 35.96
C GLY A 17 -38.59 36.07 35.14
N THR A 18 -39.80 35.53 34.92
CA THR A 18 -39.96 34.32 34.09
C THR A 18 -39.49 34.52 32.65
N LEU A 19 -39.72 35.71 32.07
CA LEU A 19 -39.23 36.03 30.73
C LEU A 19 -37.70 36.01 30.68
N ALA A 20 -37.04 36.65 31.64
CA ALA A 20 -35.58 36.68 31.73
C ALA A 20 -34.97 35.27 31.94
N GLU A 21 -35.60 34.44 32.78
CA GLU A 21 -35.19 33.04 32.98
C GLU A 21 -35.31 32.23 31.67
N VAL A 22 -36.41 32.40 30.94
CA VAL A 22 -36.63 31.74 29.65
C VAL A 22 -35.61 32.19 28.61
N GLU A 23 -35.38 33.50 28.47
CA GLU A 23 -34.38 34.06 27.56
C GLU A 23 -32.97 33.55 27.86
N ALA A 24 -32.58 33.53 29.14
CA ALA A 24 -31.30 33.00 29.58
C ALA A 24 -31.17 31.49 29.26
N GLY A 25 -32.23 30.72 29.51
CA GLY A 25 -32.28 29.29 29.19
C GLY A 25 -32.12 29.00 27.69
N TYR A 26 -32.83 29.76 26.84
CA TYR A 26 -32.68 29.64 25.38
C TYR A 26 -31.29 30.11 24.92
N GLY A 27 -30.75 31.18 25.50
CA GLY A 27 -29.39 31.65 25.22
C GLY A 27 -28.34 30.57 25.52
N ALA A 28 -28.45 29.89 26.66
CA ALA A 28 -27.56 28.80 27.04
C ALA A 28 -27.68 27.60 26.07
N LYS A 29 -28.90 27.20 25.71
CA LYS A 29 -29.15 26.11 24.76
C LYS A 29 -28.59 26.41 23.37
N LEU A 30 -28.74 27.65 22.91
CA LEU A 30 -28.19 28.13 21.65
C LEU A 30 -26.66 28.10 21.66
N ALA A 31 -26.02 28.55 22.75
CA ALA A 31 -24.58 28.50 22.92
C ALA A 31 -24.05 27.05 22.90
N GLN A 32 -24.74 26.13 23.58
CA GLN A 32 -24.42 24.71 23.56
C GLN A 32 -24.50 24.13 22.14
N LEU A 33 -25.58 24.42 21.41
CA LEU A 33 -25.74 23.94 20.02
C LEU A 33 -24.65 24.50 19.10
N ARG A 34 -24.34 25.79 19.22
CA ARG A 34 -23.24 26.42 18.47
C ARG A 34 -21.89 25.76 18.79
N GLY A 35 -21.64 25.42 20.04
CA GLY A 35 -20.45 24.68 20.45
C GLY A 35 -20.35 23.30 19.78
N HIS A 36 -21.46 22.55 19.73
CA HIS A 36 -21.49 21.26 19.02
C HIS A 36 -21.23 21.42 17.53
N VAL A 37 -21.89 22.38 16.87
CA VAL A 37 -21.68 22.65 15.44
C VAL A 37 -20.21 22.99 15.17
N ALA A 38 -19.62 23.91 15.93
CA ALA A 38 -18.22 24.28 15.78
C ALA A 38 -17.26 23.10 16.00
N GLY A 39 -17.54 22.24 16.99
CA GLY A 39 -16.76 21.01 17.22
C GLY A 39 -16.81 20.07 16.02
N THR A 40 -18.02 19.80 15.52
CA THR A 40 -18.20 18.92 14.35
C THR A 40 -17.60 19.49 13.07
N GLU A 41 -17.67 20.82 12.87
CA GLU A 41 -17.05 21.49 11.73
C GLU A 41 -15.51 21.38 11.79
N ALA A 42 -14.93 21.52 12.98
CA ALA A 42 -13.49 21.35 13.19
C ALA A 42 -13.03 19.92 12.91
N GLU A 43 -13.75 18.91 13.43
CA GLU A 43 -13.47 17.49 13.14
C GLU A 43 -13.56 17.17 11.65
N LEU A 44 -14.60 17.70 10.96
CA LEU A 44 -14.77 17.50 9.53
C LEU A 44 -13.63 18.14 8.72
N MET A 45 -13.20 19.36 9.11
CA MET A 45 -12.07 20.02 8.49
C MET A 45 -10.78 19.20 8.67
N GLN A 46 -10.52 18.70 9.88
CA GLN A 46 -9.37 17.85 10.17
C GLN A 46 -9.37 16.57 9.34
N LEU A 47 -10.52 15.88 9.25
CA LEU A 47 -10.65 14.66 8.46
C LEU A 47 -10.43 14.92 6.96
N ARG A 48 -10.92 16.06 6.45
CA ARG A 48 -10.66 16.46 5.05
C ARG A 48 -9.18 16.70 4.79
N THR A 49 -8.49 17.41 5.69
CA THR A 49 -7.05 17.64 5.54
C THR A 49 -6.26 16.34 5.57
N GLU A 50 -6.62 15.42 6.47
CA GLU A 50 -5.98 14.10 6.57
C GLU A 50 -6.23 13.27 5.30
N ALA A 51 -7.47 13.22 4.81
CA ALA A 51 -7.81 12.49 3.60
C ALA A 51 -7.07 13.05 2.37
N GLN A 52 -6.91 14.37 2.28
CA GLN A 52 -6.14 14.98 1.21
C GLN A 52 -4.66 14.64 1.31
N HIS A 53 -4.09 14.67 2.51
CA HIS A 53 -2.72 14.27 2.74
C HIS A 53 -2.48 12.80 2.34
N GLN A 54 -3.35 11.88 2.76
CA GLN A 54 -3.28 10.47 2.38
C GLN A 54 -3.42 10.26 0.86
N ALA A 55 -4.27 11.04 0.19
CA ALA A 55 -4.39 10.98 -1.26
C ALA A 55 -3.10 11.39 -1.97
N GLU A 56 -2.41 12.42 -1.46
CA GLU A 56 -1.11 12.87 -1.97
C GLU A 56 -0.02 11.82 -1.75
N GLU A 57 0.06 11.23 -0.55
CA GLU A 57 0.99 10.14 -0.24
C GLU A 57 0.74 8.91 -1.12
N HIS A 58 -0.53 8.53 -1.31
CA HIS A 58 -0.90 7.43 -2.18
C HIS A 58 -0.50 7.68 -3.63
N GLN A 59 -0.68 8.90 -4.14
CA GLN A 59 -0.26 9.25 -5.49
C GLN A 59 1.26 9.14 -5.66
N GLN A 60 2.04 9.63 -4.68
CA GLN A 60 3.50 9.49 -4.71
C GLN A 60 3.93 8.02 -4.72
N LEU A 61 3.26 7.17 -3.92
CA LEU A 61 3.55 5.74 -3.89
C LEU A 61 3.20 5.07 -5.24
N LEU A 62 2.09 5.45 -5.87
CA LEU A 62 1.72 4.98 -7.20
C LEU A 62 2.76 5.37 -8.26
N ASP A 63 3.28 6.59 -8.21
CA ASP A 63 4.30 7.06 -9.14
C ASP A 63 5.59 6.24 -9.01
N VAL A 64 6.03 5.97 -7.76
CA VAL A 64 7.18 5.10 -7.47
C VAL A 64 6.94 3.68 -7.96
N LYS A 65 5.76 3.10 -7.67
CA LYS A 65 5.38 1.77 -8.13
C LYS A 65 5.45 1.68 -9.65
N THR A 66 4.84 2.63 -10.35
CA THR A 66 4.80 2.66 -11.83
C THR A 66 6.21 2.72 -12.41
N ARG A 67 7.11 3.53 -11.81
CA ARG A 67 8.51 3.57 -12.20
C ARG A 67 9.22 2.22 -12.00
N LEU A 68 9.01 1.57 -10.85
CA LEU A 68 9.60 0.26 -10.59
C LEU A 68 9.08 -0.81 -11.56
N GLU A 69 7.79 -0.78 -11.90
CA GLU A 69 7.20 -1.67 -12.91
C GLU A 69 7.85 -1.48 -14.28
N MET A 70 8.14 -0.23 -14.67
CA MET A 70 8.90 0.06 -15.89
C MET A 70 10.33 -0.48 -15.81
N GLU A 71 11.03 -0.28 -14.71
CA GLU A 71 12.39 -0.79 -14.51
C GLU A 71 12.41 -2.33 -14.62
N ILE A 72 11.48 -3.03 -13.96
CA ILE A 72 11.34 -4.49 -14.06
C ILE A 72 11.11 -4.94 -15.50
N ALA A 73 10.19 -4.28 -16.24
CA ALA A 73 9.92 -4.61 -17.64
C ALA A 73 11.18 -4.44 -18.51
N THR A 74 11.98 -3.40 -18.26
CA THR A 74 13.25 -3.23 -18.97
C THR A 74 14.26 -4.31 -18.63
N TYR A 75 14.38 -4.71 -17.35
CA TYR A 75 15.27 -5.80 -16.95
C TYR A 75 14.85 -7.13 -17.59
N GLN A 76 13.55 -7.45 -17.61
CA GLN A 76 13.04 -8.65 -18.28
C GLN A 76 13.44 -8.70 -19.75
N ARG A 77 13.22 -7.60 -20.49
CA ARG A 77 13.63 -7.48 -21.89
C ARG A 77 15.14 -7.66 -22.07
N LEU A 78 15.96 -7.04 -21.23
CA LEU A 78 17.42 -7.18 -21.33
C LEU A 78 17.90 -8.63 -21.06
N LEU A 79 17.22 -9.35 -20.17
CA LEU A 79 17.50 -10.76 -19.92
C LEU A 79 17.09 -11.63 -21.13
N GLU A 80 15.91 -11.39 -21.70
CA GLU A 80 15.42 -12.07 -22.91
C GLU A 80 16.34 -11.82 -24.12
N ASP A 81 16.72 -10.57 -24.38
CA ASP A 81 17.61 -10.19 -25.49
C ASP A 81 19.04 -10.74 -25.29
N GLY A 82 19.47 -10.97 -24.05
CA GLY A 82 20.76 -11.61 -23.72
C GLY A 82 20.78 -13.12 -23.93
N ASP A 83 19.65 -13.79 -23.69
CA ASP A 83 19.49 -15.24 -23.85
C ASP A 83 19.52 -15.63 -25.34
N VAL A 84 18.80 -14.87 -26.19
CA VAL A 84 18.74 -15.10 -27.65
C VAL A 84 20.10 -14.99 -28.34
N ARG A 85 21.03 -14.18 -27.81
CA ARG A 85 22.40 -14.05 -28.36
C ARG A 85 23.32 -15.19 -27.93
N SER A 86 22.99 -15.88 -26.85
CA SER A 86 23.77 -16.99 -26.30
C SER A 86 23.45 -18.31 -27.03
N ASP A 87 22.19 -18.49 -27.42
CA ASP A 87 21.73 -19.68 -28.18
C ASP A 87 22.14 -19.65 -29.66
N ALA A 88 22.34 -18.47 -30.25
CA ALA A 88 22.73 -18.33 -31.65
C ALA A 88 24.20 -18.72 -31.95
N ASN A 89 25.00 -19.07 -30.95
CA ASN A 89 26.43 -19.37 -31.12
C ASN A 89 26.81 -20.84 -30.85
N SER A 90 25.85 -21.76 -30.78
CA SER A 90 26.16 -23.20 -30.83
C SER A 90 26.42 -23.63 -32.29
N PRO A 91 27.64 -24.07 -32.66
CA PRO A 91 27.85 -24.62 -33.99
C PRO A 91 27.11 -25.95 -34.08
N VAL A 92 26.10 -26.01 -34.94
CA VAL A 92 25.49 -27.27 -35.39
C VAL A 92 26.60 -28.16 -35.94
N ARG A 93 27.08 -29.09 -35.11
CA ARG A 93 28.03 -30.13 -35.52
C ARG A 93 27.27 -31.15 -36.36
N GLN A 94 27.27 -30.97 -37.67
CA GLN A 94 26.91 -32.02 -38.62
C GLN A 94 27.83 -33.22 -38.39
N THR A 95 27.26 -34.37 -37.99
CA THR A 95 27.92 -35.66 -38.10
C THR A 95 27.37 -36.39 -39.32
N PRO A 96 28.20 -36.78 -40.31
CA PRO A 96 27.76 -37.74 -41.30
C PRO A 96 27.82 -39.15 -40.69
N ALA A 97 26.79 -39.94 -40.99
CA ALA A 97 26.69 -41.35 -40.65
C ALA A 97 27.75 -42.18 -41.42
N GLY A 98 28.41 -43.14 -40.73
CA GLY A 98 29.30 -44.11 -41.39
C GLY A 98 30.13 -44.99 -40.46
N GLU A 99 29.59 -46.19 -40.16
CA GLU A 99 30.29 -47.49 -40.06
C GLU A 99 31.05 -47.96 -38.78
N ARG A 100 30.49 -49.03 -38.21
CA ARG A 100 31.08 -50.30 -37.70
C ARG A 100 32.00 -50.37 -36.43
N ARG A 101 31.41 -51.01 -35.41
CA ARG A 101 31.93 -52.07 -34.47
C ARG A 101 33.44 -52.12 -34.16
N THR A 102 33.80 -51.98 -32.88
CA THR A 102 34.10 -53.08 -31.90
C THR A 102 34.54 -52.47 -30.56
N ALA A 103 34.01 -52.98 -29.44
CA ALA A 103 34.52 -52.81 -28.07
C ALA A 103 35.47 -53.99 -27.73
N PRO A 104 36.31 -54.00 -26.66
CA PRO A 104 36.12 -53.29 -25.39
C PRO A 104 37.36 -52.74 -24.64
N ALA A 105 37.04 -52.00 -23.57
CA ALA A 105 37.79 -51.84 -22.30
C ALA A 105 39.15 -51.14 -22.28
N SER A 106 39.14 -49.89 -21.81
CA SER A 106 40.23 -49.32 -20.99
C SER A 106 39.73 -48.13 -20.18
N ALA A 107 39.93 -48.22 -18.86
CA ALA A 107 40.11 -47.16 -17.87
C ALA A 107 39.19 -45.93 -17.93
N ALA A 108 38.43 -45.76 -16.85
CA ALA A 108 37.67 -44.57 -16.53
C ALA A 108 38.51 -43.29 -16.63
N GLU A 109 38.36 -42.57 -17.74
CA GLU A 109 38.61 -41.13 -17.80
C GLU A 109 37.40 -40.45 -17.19
N ALA A 110 37.59 -39.93 -15.98
CA ALA A 110 36.65 -39.03 -15.33
C ALA A 110 36.50 -37.78 -16.20
N ALA A 111 35.51 -37.84 -17.11
CA ALA A 111 34.97 -36.70 -17.78
C ALA A 111 34.43 -35.75 -16.72
N ASN A 112 35.20 -34.71 -16.41
CA ASN A 112 34.72 -33.53 -15.71
C ASN A 112 33.73 -32.80 -16.62
N SER A 113 32.50 -33.32 -16.75
CA SER A 113 31.36 -32.53 -17.21
C SER A 113 31.00 -31.62 -16.04
N SER A 114 31.65 -30.46 -16.00
CA SER A 114 31.25 -29.38 -15.12
C SER A 114 29.92 -28.85 -15.66
N THR A 115 28.83 -29.52 -15.29
CA THR A 115 27.47 -29.01 -15.48
C THR A 115 27.36 -27.76 -14.62
N THR A 116 27.57 -26.60 -15.22
CA THR A 116 27.51 -25.32 -14.50
C THR A 116 26.06 -24.99 -14.24
N SER A 117 25.52 -25.44 -13.11
CA SER A 117 24.15 -25.19 -12.69
C SER A 117 23.99 -23.73 -12.23
N ARG A 118 22.92 -23.04 -12.65
CA ARG A 118 22.62 -21.67 -12.20
C ARG A 118 21.65 -21.74 -11.02
N ARG A 119 22.07 -21.22 -9.86
CA ARG A 119 21.24 -21.13 -8.64
C ARG A 119 20.55 -19.77 -8.58
N VAL A 120 19.22 -19.75 -8.66
CA VAL A 120 18.42 -18.53 -8.50
C VAL A 120 17.73 -18.58 -7.14
N THR A 121 18.04 -17.60 -6.29
CA THR A 121 17.43 -17.42 -4.97
C THR A 121 16.38 -16.32 -5.06
N THR A 122 15.10 -16.69 -4.97
CA THR A 122 13.98 -15.73 -4.97
C THR A 122 13.52 -15.52 -3.54
N VAL A 123 13.57 -14.29 -3.07
CA VAL A 123 13.07 -13.92 -1.73
C VAL A 123 11.69 -13.30 -1.88
N ILE A 124 10.68 -13.93 -1.27
CA ILE A 124 9.30 -13.45 -1.27
C ILE A 124 8.99 -12.88 0.12
N GLU A 125 8.77 -11.58 0.19
CA GLU A 125 8.38 -10.86 1.40
C GLU A 125 6.90 -10.47 1.32
N GLN A 126 6.11 -10.85 2.33
CA GLN A 126 4.72 -10.42 2.49
C GLN A 126 4.65 -9.33 3.56
N LEU A 127 4.29 -8.13 3.11
CA LEU A 127 4.10 -6.94 3.93
C LEU A 127 2.59 -6.68 4.12
N LEU A 128 2.14 -6.49 5.36
CA LEU A 128 0.81 -5.97 5.70
C LEU A 128 1.01 -4.71 6.55
N GLU A 129 0.39 -3.61 6.15
CA GLU A 129 0.47 -2.30 6.86
C GLU A 129 1.91 -1.85 7.15
N GLY A 130 2.86 -2.14 6.23
CA GLY A 130 4.27 -1.78 6.38
C GLY A 130 5.06 -2.65 7.37
N ARG A 131 4.44 -3.66 7.99
CA ARG A 131 5.12 -4.65 8.85
C ARG A 131 5.34 -5.95 8.08
N MET A 132 6.54 -6.52 8.19
CA MET A 132 6.87 -7.80 7.59
C MET A 132 6.16 -8.93 8.35
N VAL A 133 5.25 -9.63 7.67
CA VAL A 133 4.44 -10.70 8.27
C VAL A 133 4.94 -12.08 7.85
N SER A 134 5.58 -12.20 6.69
CA SER A 134 6.20 -13.45 6.27
C SER A 134 7.37 -13.19 5.33
N SER A 135 8.47 -13.90 5.54
CA SER A 135 9.61 -13.96 4.62
C SER A 135 9.88 -15.41 4.32
N ARG A 136 9.87 -15.78 3.03
CA ARG A 136 10.25 -17.11 2.59
C ARG A 136 11.15 -17.02 1.37
N THR A 137 12.24 -17.76 1.42
CA THR A 137 13.20 -17.89 0.33
C THR A 137 12.93 -19.19 -0.41
N GLU A 138 12.84 -19.11 -1.74
CA GLU A 138 12.74 -20.26 -2.63
C GLU A 138 13.98 -20.30 -3.53
N GLU A 139 14.72 -21.41 -3.45
CA GLU A 139 15.91 -21.64 -4.27
C GLU A 139 15.54 -22.64 -5.36
N VAL A 140 15.66 -22.21 -6.62
CA VAL A 140 15.43 -23.10 -7.78
C VAL A 140 16.73 -23.21 -8.55
N GLU A 141 17.21 -24.44 -8.67
CA GLU A 141 18.43 -24.78 -9.38
C GLU A 141 18.07 -25.25 -10.79
N HIS A 142 18.53 -24.52 -11.81
CA HIS A 142 18.31 -24.88 -13.20
C HIS A 142 19.63 -25.39 -13.80
N PRO A 143 19.63 -26.60 -14.38
CA PRO A 143 20.78 -27.06 -15.16
C PRO A 143 20.91 -26.20 -16.42
N VAL A 144 22.13 -25.77 -16.72
CA VAL A 144 22.50 -25.06 -17.96
C VAL A 144 22.88 -26.08 -19.02
#